data_AF-A0A966QBM8-F1
#
_entry.id   AF-A0A966QBM8-F1
#
_cell.length_a   1.000
_cell.length_b   1.000
_cell.length_c   1.000
_cell.angle_alpha   90.00
_cell.angle_beta   90.00
_cell.angle_gamma   90.00
#
_symmetry.space_group_name_H-M   'P 1'
#
loop_
_entity.id
_entity.type
_entity.pdbx_description
1 polymer ?
#
loop_
_entity_poly.entity_id
_entity_poly.type
_entity_poly.pdbx_seq_one_letter_code
_entity_poly.pdbx_strand_id
1 'polypeptide(L)' 'PHRFPPEHTAHASLPPNPAGDSHPHPVEIRLPTWTIERDWDLRNWLFRWGAGIRIEQPLDLREQQLEQARQVLGLYASP' A
#
# COMPACT_ATOMS: atom_id res chain seq x y z
N PRO A 1 23.89 -11.66 0.81
CA PRO A 1 23.03 -10.48 1.06
C PRO A 1 23.28 -9.42 -0.02
N HIS A 2 22.43 -9.40 -1.07
CA HIS A 2 22.50 -8.35 -2.09
C HIS A 2 21.90 -7.07 -1.50
N ARG A 3 22.78 -6.21 -0.96
CA ARG A 3 22.41 -4.84 -0.59
C ARG A 3 22.40 -4.05 -1.90
N PHE A 4 21.22 -3.72 -2.42
CA PHE A 4 21.12 -2.77 -3.51
C PHE A 4 21.67 -1.42 -3.03
N PRO A 5 22.29 -0.64 -3.93
CA PRO A 5 22.82 0.64 -3.55
C PRO A 5 21.65 1.59 -3.21
N PRO A 6 21.84 2.50 -2.24
CA PRO A 6 20.76 3.26 -1.59
C PRO A 6 19.94 4.13 -2.56
N GLU A 7 20.44 4.41 -3.77
CA GLU A 7 19.73 5.14 -4.81
C GLU A 7 18.44 4.47 -5.31
N HIS A 8 18.22 3.17 -5.03
CA HIS A 8 16.98 2.46 -5.40
C HIS A 8 15.88 2.50 -4.34
N THR A 9 16.18 3.01 -3.14
CA THR A 9 15.24 3.11 -2.04
C THR A 9 15.05 4.57 -1.65
N ALA A 10 13.90 5.15 -2.01
CA ALA A 10 13.59 6.56 -1.74
C ALA A 10 12.16 6.70 -1.21
N HIS A 11 11.92 7.70 -0.38
CA HIS A 11 10.57 8.11 0.02
C HIS A 11 10.44 9.62 -0.22
N ALA A 12 9.26 10.03 -0.68
CA ALA A 12 8.93 11.43 -0.91
C ALA A 12 7.51 11.73 -0.47
N SER A 13 7.33 12.82 0.27
CA SER A 13 6.00 13.40 0.47
C SER A 13 5.57 14.10 -0.81
N LEU A 14 4.36 13.81 -1.27
CA LEU A 14 3.77 14.45 -2.44
C LEU A 14 2.94 15.68 -2.01
N PRO A 15 2.61 16.59 -2.93
CA PRO A 15 1.66 17.67 -2.66
C PRO A 15 0.35 17.10 -2.08
N PRO A 16 -0.29 17.80 -1.12
CA PRO A 16 -1.50 17.32 -0.49
C PRO A 16 -2.63 17.12 -1.52
N ASN A 17 -3.45 16.10 -1.28
CA ASN A 17 -4.65 15.87 -2.07
C ASN A 17 -5.67 17.01 -1.87
N PRO A 18 -6.65 17.17 -2.78
CA PRO A 18 -7.68 18.19 -2.66
C PRO A 18 -8.41 18.15 -1.31
N ALA A 19 -8.90 19.31 -0.88
CA ALA A 19 -9.71 19.42 0.33
C ALA A 19 -10.94 18.51 0.23
N GLY A 20 -11.14 17.65 1.23
CA GLY A 20 -12.22 16.66 1.27
C GLY A 20 -11.82 15.24 0.86
N ASP A 21 -10.58 15.00 0.41
CA ASP A 21 -10.05 13.65 0.26
C ASP A 21 -9.88 12.99 1.65
N SER A 22 -10.29 11.72 1.77
CA SER A 22 -10.12 10.93 3.00
C SER A 22 -8.66 10.66 3.36
N HIS A 23 -7.75 10.79 2.39
CA HIS A 23 -6.31 10.55 2.52
C HIS A 23 -5.54 11.80 2.02
N PRO A 24 -5.49 12.89 2.81
CA PRO A 24 -4.98 14.19 2.36
C PRO A 24 -3.45 14.26 2.17
N HIS A 25 -2.70 13.30 2.71
CA HIS A 25 -1.23 13.32 2.75
C HIS A 25 -0.64 12.15 1.96
N PRO A 26 -0.56 12.25 0.63
CA PRO A 26 0.02 11.19 -0.20
C PRO A 26 1.55 11.11 -0.03
N VAL A 27 2.06 9.89 -0.10
CA VAL A 27 3.49 9.59 -0.06
C VAL A 27 3.85 8.61 -1.18
N GLU A 28 5.00 8.82 -1.81
CA GLU A 28 5.59 7.88 -2.76
C GLU A 28 6.77 7.17 -2.10
N ILE A 29 6.77 5.84 -2.14
CA ILE A 29 7.87 5.01 -1.66
C ILE A 29 8.38 4.19 -2.84
N ARG A 30 9.63 4.42 -3.22
CA ARG A 30 10.33 3.64 -4.24
C ARG A 30 11.10 2.54 -3.53
N LEU A 31 10.73 1.31 -3.85
CA LEU A 31 11.36 0.12 -3.32
C LEU A 31 11.78 -0.79 -4.48
N PRO A 32 12.84 -1.60 -4.31
CA PRO A 32 13.10 -2.71 -5.21
C PRO A 32 11.88 -3.64 -5.31
N THR A 33 11.60 -4.16 -6.50
CA THR A 33 10.43 -5.02 -6.75
C THR A 33 10.37 -6.24 -5.83
N TRP A 34 11.53 -6.84 -5.53
CA TRP A 34 11.61 -8.01 -4.65
C TRP A 34 11.05 -7.75 -3.24
N THR A 35 11.06 -6.50 -2.76
CA THR A 35 10.61 -6.17 -1.42
C THR A 35 9.10 -6.42 -1.30
N ILE A 36 8.32 -6.09 -2.33
CA ILE A 36 6.88 -6.40 -2.32
C ILE A 36 6.61 -7.92 -2.49
N GLU A 37 7.45 -8.59 -3.27
CA GLU A 37 7.29 -10.01 -3.60
C GLU A 37 7.73 -10.96 -2.48
N ARG A 38 8.78 -10.59 -1.73
CA ARG A 38 9.49 -11.49 -0.81
C ARG A 38 9.56 -10.98 0.63
N ASP A 39 9.34 -9.69 0.86
CA ASP A 39 9.31 -9.14 2.22
C ASP A 39 7.89 -9.24 2.80
N TRP A 40 7.68 -10.33 3.52
CA TRP A 40 6.41 -10.63 4.18
C TRP A 40 6.04 -9.58 5.22
N ASP A 41 7.02 -9.03 5.95
CA ASP A 41 6.76 -8.07 7.02
C ASP A 41 6.29 -6.73 6.45
N LEU A 42 6.95 -6.23 5.40
CA LEU A 42 6.49 -5.03 4.69
C LEU A 42 5.09 -5.23 4.13
N ARG A 43 4.85 -6.37 3.45
CA ARG A 43 3.56 -6.66 2.84
C ARG A 43 2.45 -6.68 3.90
N ASN A 44 2.66 -7.36 5.03
CA ASN A 44 1.71 -7.36 6.13
C ASN A 44 1.50 -5.97 6.72
N TRP A 45 2.58 -5.20 6.88
CA TRP A 45 2.48 -3.84 7.38
C TRP A 45 1.60 -2.97 6.47
N LEU A 46 1.73 -3.07 5.14
CA LEU A 46 0.90 -2.34 4.18
C LEU A 46 -0.59 -2.64 4.33
N PHE A 47 -0.95 -3.92 4.50
CA PHE A 47 -2.36 -4.33 4.59
C PHE A 47 -2.96 -4.23 6.00
N ARG A 48 -2.13 -4.22 7.06
CA ARG A 48 -2.57 -4.18 8.47
C ARG A 48 -3.48 -2.98 8.78
N TRP A 49 -3.26 -1.85 8.13
CA TRP A 49 -3.98 -0.61 8.43
C TRP A 49 -5.36 -0.52 7.79
N GLY A 50 -5.73 -1.46 6.91
CA GLY A 50 -7.03 -1.47 6.24
C GLY A 50 -7.32 -0.13 5.56
N ALA A 51 -8.46 0.48 5.89
CA ALA A 51 -8.89 1.77 5.34
C ALA A 51 -8.03 2.97 5.78
N GLY A 52 -7.15 2.81 6.76
CA GLY A 52 -6.22 3.86 7.19
C GLY A 52 -5.16 4.22 6.14
N ILE A 53 -4.91 3.33 5.17
CA ILE A 53 -4.01 3.58 4.04
C ILE A 53 -4.76 3.30 2.73
N ARG A 54 -4.55 4.14 1.72
CA ARG A 54 -5.03 3.91 0.35
C ARG A 54 -3.84 3.62 -0.56
N ILE A 55 -3.77 2.40 -1.11
CA ILE A 55 -2.73 2.05 -2.08
C ILE A 55 -3.18 2.48 -3.48
N GLU A 56 -2.42 3.37 -4.11
CA GLU A 56 -2.72 3.85 -5.47
C GLU A 56 -1.88 3.13 -6.54
N GLN A 57 -0.64 2.75 -6.19
CA GLN A 57 0.30 2.01 -7.02
C GLN A 57 1.19 1.11 -6.15
N PRO A 58 1.73 0.01 -6.70
CA PRO A 58 1.40 -0.57 -8.00
C PRO A 58 -0.02 -1.15 -8.04
N LEU A 59 -0.58 -1.30 -9.25
CA LEU A 59 -2.00 -1.66 -9.46
C LEU A 59 -2.37 -3.03 -8.88
N ASP A 60 -1.47 -4.00 -8.96
CA ASP A 60 -1.64 -5.34 -8.41
C ASP A 60 -1.85 -5.31 -6.88
N LEU A 61 -1.08 -4.49 -6.16
CA LEU A 61 -1.25 -4.30 -4.72
C LEU A 61 -2.55 -3.58 -4.38
N ARG A 62 -2.94 -2.59 -5.20
CA ARG A 62 -4.24 -1.92 -5.04
C ARG A 62 -5.39 -2.90 -5.25
N GLU A 63 -5.33 -3.74 -6.27
CA GLU A 63 -6.36 -4.76 -6.54
C GLU A 63 -6.47 -5.76 -5.40
N GLN A 64 -5.33 -6.18 -4.83
CA GLN A 64 -5.33 -7.03 -3.64
C GLN A 64 -5.96 -6.34 -2.43
N GLN A 65 -5.70 -5.04 -2.21
CA GLN A 65 -6.34 -4.29 -1.12
C GLN A 65 -7.86 -4.25 -1.30
N LEU A 66 -8.33 -4.01 -2.53
CA LEU A 66 -9.76 -4.00 -2.87
C LEU A 66 -10.39 -5.38 -2.66
N GLU A 67 -9.70 -6.45 -3.05
CA GLU A 67 -10.20 -7.81 -2.87
C GLU A 67 -10.33 -8.19 -1.39
N GLN A 68 -9.33 -7.87 -0.57
CA GLN A 68 -9.43 -8.07 0.88
C GLN A 68 -10.61 -7.31 1.49
N ALA A 69 -10.83 -6.06 1.08
CA ALA A 69 -11.97 -5.28 1.55
C ALA A 69 -13.31 -5.93 1.15
N ARG A 70 -13.43 -6.43 -0.09
CA ARG A 70 -14.64 -7.16 -0.54
C ARG A 70 -14.87 -8.43 0.25
N GLN A 71 -13.83 -9.20 0.54
CA GLN A 71 -13.93 -10.41 1.37
C GLN A 71 -14.42 -10.09 2.77
N VAL A 72 -13.90 -9.03 3.39
CA VAL A 72 -14.36 -8.57 4.71
C VAL A 72 -15.83 -8.16 4.66
N LEU A 73 -16.26 -7.37 3.66
CA LEU A 73 -17.67 -7.02 3.49
C LEU A 73 -18.55 -8.26 3.27
N GLY A 74 -18.05 -9.25 2.53
CA GLY A 74 -18.72 -10.53 2.30
C GLY A 74 -19.03 -11.30 3.58
N LEU A 75 -18.18 -11.21 4.61
CA LEU A 75 -18.42 -11.83 5.92
C LEU A 75 -19.67 -11.27 6.62
N TYR A 76 -20.01 -10.01 6.38
CA TYR A 76 -21.15 -9.33 7.00
C TYR A 76 -22.35 -9.21 6.07
N ALA A 77 -22.21 -9.57 4.80
CA ALA A 77 -23.28 -9.52 3.81
C ALA A 77 -24.25 -10.71 3.93
N SER A 78 -23.85 -11.80 4.60
CA SER A 78 -24.75 -12.89 4.97
C SER A 78 -25.23 -12.70 6.41
N PRO A 79 -26.54 -12.72 6.68
CA PRO A 79 -27.11 -12.57 8.01
C PRO A 79 -26.78 -13.72 8.96
#